data_AF-A0A959H6T4-F1
#
_entry.id   AF-A0A959H6T4-F1
#
_cell.length_a   1.000
_cell.length_b   1.000
_cell.length_c   1.000
_cell.angle_alpha   90.00
_cell.angle_beta   90.00
_cell.angle_gamma   90.00
#
_symmetry.space_group_name_H-M   'P 1'
#
loop_
_entity.id
_entity.type
_entity.pdbx_description
1 polymer ?
#
loop_
_entity_poly.entity_id
_entity_poly.type
_entity_poly.pdbx_seq_one_letter_code
_entity_poly.pdbx_strand_id
1 'polypeptide(L)' 'MKTQEDLRHLLRRIDGKGYKAYKDIQGQYAFDDFELHVDYVQGDPFASPSRLRLRLPNRFPEWARQNRSREV' A
#
# COMPACT_ATOMS: atom_id res chain seq x y z
N MET A 1 -1.87 -8.85 8.88
CA MET A 1 -2.27 -7.70 8.03
C MET A 1 -2.97 -6.70 8.93
N LYS A 2 -2.60 -5.41 8.89
CA LYS A 2 -3.27 -4.36 9.68
C LYS A 2 -4.56 -3.94 8.97
N THR A 3 -5.50 -3.32 9.66
CA THR A 3 -6.73 -2.79 9.06
C THR A 3 -6.54 -1.36 8.54
N GLN A 4 -7.49 -0.88 7.73
CA GLN A 4 -7.60 0.54 7.38
C GLN A 4 -7.66 1.45 8.62
N GLU A 5 -8.38 1.05 9.67
CA GLU A 5 -8.51 1.86 10.89
C GLU A 5 -7.20 1.88 11.68
N ASP A 6 -6.44 0.78 11.71
CA ASP A 6 -5.09 0.76 12.29
C ASP A 6 -4.16 1.77 11.58
N LEU A 7 -4.23 1.85 10.25
CA LEU A 7 -3.47 2.85 9.49
C LEU A 7 -3.93 4.26 9.84
N ARG A 8 -5.24 4.50 9.95
CA ARG A 8 -5.79 5.81 10.30
C ARG A 8 -5.35 6.26 11.70
N HIS A 9 -5.41 5.37 12.68
CA HIS A 9 -4.90 5.63 14.03
C HIS A 9 -3.40 5.89 14.03
N LEU A 10 -2.63 5.10 13.28
CA LEU A 10 -1.20 5.30 13.12
C LEU A 10 -0.87 6.68 12.55
N LEU A 11 -1.55 7.07 11.47
CA LEU A 11 -1.35 8.37 10.82
C LEU A 11 -1.65 9.53 11.79
N ARG A 12 -2.75 9.46 12.54
CA ARG A 12 -3.07 10.43 13.61
C ARG A 12 -1.99 10.47 14.70
N ARG A 13 -1.42 9.32 15.07
CA ARG A 13 -0.39 9.20 16.12
C ARG A 13 0.96 9.78 15.69
N ILE A 14 1.27 9.78 14.39
CA ILE A 14 2.53 10.33 13.86
C ILE A 14 2.39 11.77 13.36
N ASP A 15 1.18 12.32 13.34
CA ASP A 15 0.96 13.72 13.00
C ASP A 15 1.75 14.65 13.93
N GLY A 16 2.38 15.67 13.34
CA GLY A 16 3.31 16.57 14.03
C GLY A 16 4.64 15.96 14.49
N LYS A 17 4.90 14.66 14.27
CA LYS A 17 6.20 14.05 14.59
C LYS A 17 7.22 14.31 13.47
N GLY A 18 8.50 14.18 13.82
CA GLY A 18 9.60 14.27 12.86
C GLY A 18 9.50 13.23 11.74
N TYR A 19 10.08 13.54 10.59
CA TYR A 19 9.93 12.77 9.35
C TYR A 19 10.18 11.26 9.48
N LYS A 20 11.14 10.86 10.33
CA LYS A 20 11.47 9.45 10.58
C LYS A 20 10.26 8.62 11.05
N ALA A 21 9.24 9.25 11.65
CA ALA A 21 8.02 8.59 12.10
C ALA A 21 7.20 7.98 10.94
N TYR A 22 7.37 8.45 9.70
CA TYR A 22 6.71 7.83 8.54
C TYR A 22 7.16 6.38 8.33
N LYS A 23 8.37 5.98 8.78
CA LYS A 23 8.83 4.58 8.68
C LYS A 23 7.87 3.59 9.35
N ASP A 24 7.12 4.03 10.37
CA ASP A 24 6.12 3.20 11.06
C ASP A 24 4.98 2.76 10.12
N ILE A 25 4.70 3.51 9.04
CA ILE A 25 3.63 3.18 8.10
C ILE A 25 3.99 2.01 7.18
N GLN A 26 5.25 1.57 7.15
CA GLN A 26 5.66 0.43 6.33
C GLN A 26 4.93 -0.84 6.77
N GLY A 27 4.40 -1.61 5.81
CA GLY A 27 3.58 -2.78 6.08
C GLY A 27 2.43 -2.98 5.11
N GLN A 28 1.48 -3.84 5.48
CA GLN A 28 0.34 -4.22 4.67
C GLN A 28 -0.97 -3.93 5.40
N TYR A 29 -1.91 -3.30 4.71
CA TYR A 29 -3.18 -2.83 5.25
C TYR A 29 -4.34 -3.36 4.41
N ALA A 30 -5.28 -4.02 5.07
CA ALA A 30 -6.53 -4.48 4.49
C ALA A 30 -7.51 -3.30 4.40
N PHE A 31 -7.93 -2.97 3.18
CA PHE A 31 -9.10 -2.14 2.90
C PHE A 31 -10.21 -3.06 2.36
N ASP A 32 -11.44 -2.54 2.30
CA ASP A 32 -12.60 -3.32 1.86
C ASP A 32 -12.45 -3.81 0.41
N ASP A 33 -11.87 -2.99 -0.46
CA ASP A 33 -11.79 -3.26 -1.90
C ASP A 33 -10.38 -3.67 -2.38
N PHE A 34 -9.35 -3.51 -1.55
CA PHE A 34 -7.96 -3.75 -1.92
C PHE A 34 -7.05 -3.99 -0.72
N GLU A 35 -5.85 -4.51 -0.96
CA GLU A 35 -4.76 -4.51 0.01
C GLU A 35 -3.76 -3.41 -0.36
N LEU A 36 -3.47 -2.51 0.58
CA LEU A 36 -2.41 -1.51 0.46
C LEU A 36 -1.11 -2.09 0.99
N HIS A 37 -0.08 -2.11 0.15
CA HIS A 37 1.28 -2.46 0.53
C HIS A 37 2.13 -1.19 0.51
N VAL A 38 2.65 -0.82 1.68
CA VAL A 38 3.72 0.15 1.82
C VAL A 38 5.03 -0.63 1.87
N ASP A 39 5.68 -0.82 0.73
CA ASP A 39 6.88 -1.68 0.63
C ASP A 39 8.13 -0.97 1.13
N TYR A 40 8.24 0.33 0.87
CA TYR A 40 9.36 1.15 1.29
C TYR A 40 8.87 2.56 1.60
N VAL A 41 9.27 3.07 2.76
CA VAL A 41 9.10 4.47 3.12
C VAL A 41 10.44 5.16 2.99
N GLN A 42 10.47 6.35 2.40
CA GLN A 42 11.69 7.13 2.26
C GLN A 42 12.29 7.56 3.62
N GLY A 43 13.61 7.77 3.68
CA GLY A 43 14.33 8.09 4.93
C GLY A 43 14.20 9.56 5.36
N ASP A 44 14.08 10.44 4.38
CA ASP A 44 14.00 11.90 4.50
C ASP A 44 13.23 12.47 3.29
N PRO A 45 12.84 13.76 3.30
CA PRO A 45 12.06 14.37 2.23
C PRO A 45 12.75 14.44 0.85
N PHE A 46 14.07 14.24 0.79
CA PHE A 46 14.89 14.40 -0.43
C PHE A 46 15.33 13.05 -1.02
N ALA A 47 15.15 11.96 -0.28
CA ALA A 47 15.41 10.60 -0.74
C ALA A 47 14.45 10.17 -1.86
N SER A 48 14.73 9.01 -2.48
CA SER A 48 13.82 8.41 -3.43
C SER A 48 12.43 8.20 -2.83
N PRO A 49 11.36 8.40 -3.61
CA PRO A 49 9.99 8.38 -3.09
C PRO A 49 9.62 7.03 -2.48
N SER A 50 8.65 7.07 -1.57
CA SER A 50 8.08 5.86 -0.96
C SER A 50 7.45 4.97 -2.04
N ARG A 51 7.63 3.64 -1.92
CA ARG A 51 7.09 2.65 -2.86
C ARG A 51 5.83 2.01 -2.31
N LEU A 52 4.74 2.20 -3.03
CA LEU A 52 3.41 1.68 -2.69
C LEU A 52 2.91 0.73 -3.78
N ARG A 53 2.16 -0.30 -3.39
CA ARG A 53 1.42 -1.17 -4.31
C ARG A 53 0.00 -1.37 -3.79
N LEU A 54 -0.94 -1.44 -4.72
CA LEU A 54 -2.32 -1.85 -4.45
C LEU A 54 -2.52 -3.26 -5.02
N ARG A 55 -3.03 -4.17 -4.21
CA ARG A 55 -3.46 -5.48 -4.67
C ARG A 55 -4.98 -5.49 -4.72
N LEU A 56 -5.50 -5.63 -5.93
CA LEU A 56 -6.94 -5.68 -6.17
C LEU A 56 -7.40 -7.14 -6.32
N PRO A 57 -8.58 -7.51 -5.81
CA PRO A 57 -9.20 -8.77 -6.17
C PRO A 57 -9.42 -8.81 -7.69
N ASN A 58 -9.14 -9.95 -8.30
CA ASN A 58 -9.31 -10.10 -9.75
C ASN A 58 -10.80 -10.20 -10.11
N ARG A 59 -11.43 -9.04 -10.37
CA ARG A 59 -12.82 -8.94 -10.80
C ARG A 59 -12.97 -8.77 -12.32
N PHE A 60 -11.88 -8.88 -13.09
CA PHE A 60 -11.97 -8.77 -14.54
C PHE A 60 -12.80 -9.93 -15.11
N PRO A 61 -13.67 -9.68 -16.10
CA PRO A 61 -14.43 -10.74 -16.75
C PRO A 61 -13.49 -11.71 -17.45
N GLU A 62 -13.92 -12.95 -17.63
CA GLU A 62 -13.08 -14.03 -18.16
C GLU A 62 -12.48 -13.71 -19.53
N TRP A 63 -13.27 -13.12 -20.42
CA TRP A 63 -12.82 -12.71 -21.76
C TRP A 63 -11.64 -11.73 -21.72
N ALA A 64 -11.52 -10.88 -20.69
CA ALA A 64 -10.42 -9.94 -20.54
C ALA A 64 -9.10 -10.61 -20.12
N ARG A 65 -9.18 -11.91 -19.74
CA ARG A 65 -8.03 -12.74 -19.38
C ARG A 65 -7.63 -13.70 -20.51
N GLN A 66 -8.52 -13.92 -21.47
CA GLN A 66 -8.32 -14.79 -22.65
C GLN A 66 -7.53 -14.04 -23.74
N ASN A 67 -6.33 -13.56 -23.44
CA ASN A 67 -5.41 -13.05 -24.45
C ASN A 67 -4.14 -13.91 -24.49
N ARG A 68 -3.55 -14.08 -25.68
CA ARG A 68 -2.34 -14.89 -25.89
C ARG A 68 -1.17 -14.49 -25.00
N SER A 69 -1.09 -13.23 -24.61
CA SER A 69 -0.02 -12.73 -23.72
C SER A 69 -0.12 -13.25 -22.28
N ARG A 70 -1.26 -13.83 -21.87
CA ARG A 70 -1.52 -14.35 -20.53
C ARG A 70 -1.63 -15.89 -20.47
N GLU A 71 -1.40 -16.58 -21.58
CA GLU A 71 -1.41 -18.05 -21.69
C GLU A 71 -0.04 -18.71 -21.33
N VAL A 72 0.91 -17.93 -20.79
CA VAL A 72 2.30 -18.38 -20.50
C VAL A 72 2.38 -19.24 -19.25
#